data_AF-A0A0M9ZE82-F1
#
_entry.id   AF-A0A0M9ZE82-F1
#
_cell.length_a   1.000
_cell.length_b   1.000
_cell.length_c   1.000
_cell.angle_alpha   90.00
_cell.angle_beta   90.00
_cell.angle_gamma   90.00
#
_symmetry.space_group_name_H-M   'P 1'
#
loop_
_entity.id
_entity.type
_entity.pdbx_description
1 polymer ?
#
loop_
_entity_poly.entity_id
_entity_poly.type
_entity_poly.pdbx_seq_one_letter_code
_entity_poly.pdbx_strand_id
1 'polypeptide(L)'
;MADGRLQGVVSSGSDIGRVYVSSVAAGQFAFACSTNNNRPCGGARGGFCNHIRALIGEAVLQYGAERVARYLRAETDSGQGPDAHAIEAAMAATRPSQADSTAAAAVFNRFLRHLAYLELDAATAPLPEMQWFPPTRAVA
;
A
#
# COMPACT_ATOMS: atom_id res chain seq x y z
N MET A 1 -1.45 3.73 3.49
CA MET A 1 -2.89 3.92 3.75
C MET A 1 -3.19 5.42 3.65
N ALA A 2 -4.00 5.84 2.69
CA ALA A 2 -4.31 7.26 2.47
C ALA A 2 -5.61 7.38 1.66
N ASP A 3 -6.34 8.49 1.82
CA ASP A 3 -7.48 8.84 0.96
C ASP A 3 -8.57 7.74 0.90
N GLY A 4 -8.79 7.05 2.03
CA GLY A 4 -9.74 5.94 2.13
C GLY A 4 -9.32 4.65 1.40
N ARG A 5 -8.05 4.53 0.99
CA ARG A 5 -7.52 3.38 0.25
C ARG A 5 -6.24 2.83 0.86
N LEU A 6 -6.09 1.51 0.81
CA LEU A 6 -4.77 0.92 0.81
C LEU A 6 -4.22 1.04 -0.62
N GLN A 7 -3.11 1.76 -0.79
CA GLN A 7 -2.57 2.07 -2.11
C GLN A 7 -1.06 2.20 -2.05
N GLY A 8 -0.41 1.82 -3.14
CA GLY A 8 1.05 1.85 -3.23
C GLY A 8 1.56 1.41 -4.60
N VAL A 9 2.88 1.49 -4.74
CA VAL A 9 3.62 1.02 -5.90
C VAL A 9 4.29 -0.29 -5.53
N VAL A 10 4.12 -1.31 -6.36
CA VAL A 10 4.70 -2.65 -6.16
C VAL A 10 5.50 -3.06 -7.39
N SER A 11 6.54 -3.85 -7.17
CA SER A 11 7.41 -4.36 -8.23
C SER A 11 6.62 -5.26 -9.20
N SER A 12 7.02 -5.25 -10.48
CA SER A 12 6.51 -6.22 -11.48
C SER A 12 7.04 -7.64 -11.23
N GLY A 13 8.13 -7.79 -10.48
CA GLY A 13 8.83 -9.07 -10.26
C GLY A 13 9.58 -9.61 -11.50
N SER A 14 9.15 -9.24 -12.71
CA SER A 14 9.69 -9.72 -13.99
C SER A 14 10.55 -8.70 -14.74
N ASP A 15 10.47 -7.41 -14.40
CA ASP A 15 11.10 -6.31 -15.12
C ASP A 15 11.37 -5.17 -14.13
N ILE A 16 12.63 -4.78 -13.97
CA ILE A 16 13.05 -3.75 -13.01
C ILE A 16 12.55 -2.35 -13.39
N GLY A 17 12.32 -2.09 -14.68
CA GLY A 17 11.79 -0.82 -15.17
C GLY A 17 10.27 -0.69 -15.02
N ARG A 18 9.60 -1.76 -14.56
CA ARG A 18 8.14 -1.84 -14.51
C ARG A 18 7.65 -1.98 -13.09
N VAL A 19 6.73 -1.08 -12.74
CA VAL A 19 6.02 -1.12 -11.47
C VAL A 19 4.52 -1.06 -11.72
N TYR A 20 3.78 -1.58 -10.75
CA TYR A 20 2.32 -1.52 -10.73
C TYR A 20 1.85 -0.61 -9.62
N VAL A 21 0.88 0.22 -9.95
CA VAL A 21 0.14 1.01 -8.97
C VAL A 21 -1.11 0.22 -8.62
N SER A 22 -1.19 -0.22 -7.37
CA SER A 22 -2.29 -1.04 -6.87
C SER A 22 -3.05 -0.29 -5.79
N SER A 23 -4.36 -0.47 -5.73
CA SER A 23 -5.18 0.08 -4.65
C SER A 23 -6.41 -0.75 -4.34
N VAL A 24 -6.84 -0.68 -3.08
CA VAL A 24 -8.07 -1.30 -2.54
C VAL A 24 -8.78 -0.26 -1.68
N ALA A 25 -10.06 0.01 -1.96
CA ALA A 25 -10.89 0.89 -1.15
C ALA A 25 -11.20 0.27 0.22
N ALA A 26 -11.18 1.06 1.29
CA ALA A 26 -11.67 0.60 2.59
C ALA A 26 -13.19 0.37 2.55
N GLY A 27 -13.68 -0.71 3.14
CA GLY A 27 -15.11 -1.05 3.23
C GLY A 27 -15.66 -1.80 2.01
N GLN A 28 -15.69 -1.18 0.83
CA GLN A 28 -16.22 -1.84 -0.37
C GLN A 28 -15.18 -2.71 -1.10
N PHE A 29 -13.91 -2.59 -0.72
CA PHE A 29 -12.78 -3.34 -1.30
C PHE A 29 -12.62 -3.18 -2.82
N ALA A 30 -13.25 -2.15 -3.40
CA ALA A 30 -13.17 -1.85 -4.82
C ALA A 30 -11.71 -1.61 -5.21
N PHE A 31 -11.22 -2.38 -6.19
CA PHE A 31 -9.79 -2.51 -6.44
C PHE A 31 -9.39 -2.05 -7.82
N ALA A 32 -8.16 -1.54 -7.93
CA ALA A 32 -7.58 -1.15 -9.21
C ALA A 32 -6.09 -1.50 -9.24
N CYS A 33 -5.60 -1.91 -10.41
CA CYS A 33 -4.20 -2.19 -10.65
C CYS A 33 -3.84 -1.84 -12.09
N SER A 34 -2.82 -1.01 -12.27
CA SER A 34 -2.29 -0.62 -13.59
C SER A 34 -0.78 -0.48 -13.54
N THR A 35 -0.12 -0.58 -14.68
CA THR A 35 1.31 -0.26 -14.80
C THR A 35 1.55 1.24 -14.62
N ASN A 36 2.82 1.63 -14.41
CA ASN A 36 3.28 3.02 -14.38
C ASN A 36 3.03 3.83 -15.67
N ASN A 37 2.78 3.18 -16.81
CA ASN A 37 2.33 3.81 -18.05
C ASN A 37 0.82 3.67 -18.30
N ASN A 38 0.04 3.48 -17.22
CA ASN A 38 -1.42 3.44 -17.21
C ASN A 38 -2.05 2.32 -18.08
N ARG A 39 -1.31 1.22 -18.34
CA ARG A 39 -1.92 0.02 -18.95
C ARG A 39 -2.62 -0.81 -17.87
N PRO A 40 -3.82 -1.34 -18.14
CA PRO A 40 -4.54 -2.17 -17.18
C PRO A 40 -3.76 -3.44 -16.86
N CYS A 41 -3.76 -3.85 -15.59
CA CYS A 41 -3.13 -5.09 -15.18
C CYS A 41 -3.94 -6.30 -15.67
N GLY A 42 -3.32 -7.17 -16.49
CA GLY A 42 -3.99 -8.35 -17.05
C GLY A 42 -4.50 -9.34 -15.99
N GLY A 43 -3.86 -9.38 -14.81
CA GLY A 43 -4.25 -10.25 -13.70
C GLY A 43 -5.36 -9.70 -12.82
N ALA A 44 -5.80 -8.45 -13.01
CA ALA A 44 -6.85 -7.82 -12.20
C ALA A 44 -8.27 -8.09 -12.74
N ARG A 45 -8.44 -9.12 -13.57
CA ARG A 45 -9.73 -9.52 -14.13
C ARG A 45 -10.44 -10.48 -13.19
N GLY A 46 -11.54 -10.04 -12.59
CA GLY A 46 -12.40 -10.89 -11.76
C GLY A 46 -11.97 -11.05 -10.29
N GLY A 47 -10.87 -10.43 -9.87
CA GLY A 47 -10.44 -10.44 -8.47
C GLY A 47 -9.08 -9.78 -8.26
N PHE A 48 -8.55 -9.92 -7.04
CA PHE A 48 -7.24 -9.39 -6.70
C PHE A 48 -6.13 -10.11 -7.47
N CYS A 49 -5.31 -9.32 -8.15
CA CYS A 49 -4.11 -9.81 -8.81
C CYS A 49 -2.96 -9.97 -7.80
N ASN A 50 -1.87 -10.63 -8.21
CA ASN A 50 -0.71 -10.82 -7.35
C ASN A 50 -0.07 -9.50 -6.88
N HIS A 51 -0.21 -8.41 -7.64
CA HIS A 51 0.26 -7.08 -7.22
C HIS A 51 -0.56 -6.51 -6.05
N ILE A 52 -1.88 -6.74 -6.04
CA ILE A 52 -2.74 -6.34 -4.91
C ILE A 52 -2.44 -7.19 -3.69
N ARG A 53 -2.23 -8.50 -3.86
CA ARG A 53 -1.81 -9.39 -2.77
C ARG A 53 -0.47 -8.95 -2.16
N ALA A 54 0.51 -8.66 -3.02
CA ALA A 54 1.80 -8.14 -2.60
C ALA A 54 1.64 -6.81 -1.84
N LEU A 55 0.81 -5.88 -2.33
CA LEU A 55 0.51 -4.64 -1.63
C LEU A 55 -0.06 -4.87 -0.22
N ILE A 56 -0.97 -5.82 -0.06
CA ILE A 56 -1.54 -6.17 1.26
C ILE A 56 -0.45 -6.75 2.17
N GLY A 57 0.37 -7.68 1.66
CA GLY A 57 1.50 -8.26 2.39
C GLY A 57 2.47 -7.20 2.89
N GLU A 58 2.90 -6.28 2.02
CA GLU A 58 3.78 -5.17 2.37
C GLU A 58 3.13 -4.21 3.39
N ALA A 59 1.83 -3.96 3.27
CA ALA A 59 1.11 -3.14 4.23
C ALA A 59 1.09 -3.77 5.61
N VAL A 60 0.86 -5.08 5.69
CA VAL A 60 0.89 -5.83 6.95
C VAL A 60 2.30 -5.82 7.54
N LEU A 61 3.33 -6.00 6.72
CA LEU A 61 4.73 -5.95 7.13
C LEU A 61 5.13 -4.57 7.69
N GLN A 62 4.69 -3.49 7.05
CA GLN A 62 5.04 -2.12 7.46
C GLN A 62 4.21 -1.58 8.62
N TYR A 63 2.91 -1.90 8.66
CA TYR A 63 1.96 -1.24 9.56
C TYR A 63 1.34 -2.18 10.62
N GLY A 64 1.55 -3.49 10.50
CA GLY A 64 0.93 -4.51 11.34
C GLY A 64 -0.46 -4.91 10.86
N ALA A 65 -0.79 -6.20 10.98
CA ALA A 65 -2.01 -6.78 10.44
C ALA A 65 -3.30 -6.17 11.04
N GLU A 66 -3.35 -5.99 12.36
CA GLU A 66 -4.54 -5.41 13.02
C GLU A 66 -4.87 -4.01 12.51
N ARG A 67 -3.83 -3.16 12.32
CA ARG A 67 -4.02 -1.80 11.82
C ARG A 67 -4.54 -1.81 10.39
N VAL A 68 -4.01 -2.71 9.55
CA VAL A 68 -4.44 -2.85 8.16
C VAL A 68 -5.88 -3.38 8.09
N ALA A 69 -6.21 -4.45 8.82
CA ALA A 69 -7.55 -5.02 8.88
C ALA A 69 -8.59 -3.97 9.32
N ARG A 70 -8.29 -3.24 10.41
CA ARG A 70 -9.16 -2.16 10.92
C ARG A 70 -9.32 -1.03 9.91
N TYR A 71 -8.24 -0.59 9.29
CA TYR A 71 -8.28 0.49 8.29
C TYR A 71 -9.13 0.10 7.09
N LEU A 72 -8.96 -1.13 6.59
CA LEU A 72 -9.72 -1.67 5.48
C LEU A 72 -11.15 -2.01 5.85
N ARG A 73 -11.47 -2.19 7.14
CA ARG A 73 -12.75 -2.72 7.65
C ARG A 73 -12.96 -4.17 7.21
N ALA A 74 -11.88 -4.94 7.13
CA ALA A 74 -11.93 -6.37 6.83
C ALA A 74 -12.19 -7.14 8.13
N GLU A 75 -13.30 -7.87 8.18
CA GLU A 75 -13.64 -8.75 9.31
C GLU A 75 -12.94 -10.09 9.13
N THR A 76 -11.95 -10.38 9.97
CA THR A 76 -11.18 -11.63 9.92
C THR A 76 -11.59 -12.54 11.08
N ASP A 77 -12.23 -13.66 10.76
CA ASP A 77 -12.53 -14.72 11.72
C ASP A 77 -11.29 -15.60 11.93
N SER A 78 -10.35 -15.17 12.76
CA SER A 78 -9.25 -16.03 13.18
C SER A 78 -8.95 -15.85 14.67
N GLY A 79 -9.12 -16.92 15.44
CA GLY A 79 -8.69 -17.01 16.85
C GLY A 79 -7.17 -16.88 17.06
N GLN A 80 -6.41 -16.65 15.99
CA GLN A 80 -4.95 -16.45 15.97
C GLN A 80 -4.56 -15.01 15.56
N GLY A 81 -5.53 -14.11 15.42
CA GLY A 81 -5.31 -12.73 14.98
C GLY A 81 -5.24 -12.59 13.45
N PRO A 82 -5.46 -11.39 12.90
CA PRO A 82 -5.41 -11.16 11.46
C PRO A 82 -3.99 -11.34 10.92
N ASP A 83 -3.87 -11.92 9.74
CA ASP A 83 -2.66 -11.87 8.90
C ASP A 83 -3.02 -11.38 7.49
N ALA A 84 -2.02 -11.24 6.61
CA ALA A 84 -2.26 -10.78 5.25
C ALA A 84 -3.22 -11.69 4.46
N HIS A 85 -3.15 -13.01 4.68
CA HIS A 85 -3.98 -13.97 3.98
C HIS A 85 -5.43 -13.93 4.44
N ALA A 86 -5.67 -13.85 5.76
CA ALA A 86 -6.99 -13.69 6.36
C ALA A 86 -7.65 -12.38 5.90
N ILE A 87 -6.89 -11.28 5.85
CA ILE A 87 -7.37 -9.99 5.33
C ILE A 87 -7.75 -10.12 3.85
N GLU A 88 -6.90 -10.73 3.02
CA GLU A 88 -7.19 -10.96 1.60
C GLU A 88 -8.47 -11.80 1.42
N ALA A 89 -8.57 -12.92 2.14
CA ALA A 89 -9.69 -13.85 2.06
C ALA A 89 -11.01 -13.19 2.46
N ALA A 90 -11.02 -12.45 3.57
CA ALA A 90 -12.18 -11.71 4.05
C ALA A 90 -12.68 -10.70 3.01
N MET A 91 -11.77 -9.94 2.41
CA MET A 91 -12.12 -8.99 1.35
C MET A 91 -12.59 -9.68 0.07
N ALA A 92 -11.93 -10.76 -0.35
CA ALA A 92 -12.28 -11.49 -1.57
C ALA A 92 -13.67 -12.15 -1.46
N ALA A 93 -14.06 -12.59 -0.25
CA ALA A 93 -15.37 -13.20 0.01
C ALA A 93 -16.54 -12.25 -0.29
N THR A 94 -16.33 -10.92 -0.22
CA THR A 94 -17.37 -9.93 -0.56
C THR A 94 -17.53 -9.72 -2.07
N ARG A 95 -16.73 -10.40 -2.90
CA ARG A 95 -16.72 -10.28 -4.37
C ARG A 95 -16.61 -8.81 -4.83
N PRO A 96 -15.52 -8.11 -4.45
CA PRO A 96 -15.40 -6.69 -4.75
C PRO A 96 -15.38 -6.40 -6.24
N SER A 97 -15.87 -5.22 -6.61
CA SER A 97 -15.84 -4.75 -8.00
C SER A 97 -14.48 -4.18 -8.37
N GLN A 98 -14.09 -4.34 -9.63
CA GLN A 98 -12.97 -3.61 -10.19
C GLN A 98 -13.35 -2.12 -10.34
N ALA A 99 -12.51 -1.23 -9.81
CA ALA A 99 -12.62 0.22 -9.93
C ALA A 99 -11.77 0.75 -11.09
N ASP A 100 -11.93 2.04 -11.40
CA ASP A 100 -11.05 2.74 -12.33
C ASP A 100 -9.63 2.96 -11.75
N SER A 101 -8.68 3.32 -12.60
CA SER A 101 -7.29 3.61 -12.21
C SER A 101 -7.06 5.07 -11.83
N THR A 102 -8.10 5.84 -11.46
CA THR A 102 -7.97 7.30 -11.21
C THR A 102 -6.98 7.63 -10.10
N ALA A 103 -6.87 6.78 -9.08
CA ALA A 103 -5.91 6.95 -7.99
C ALA A 103 -4.43 6.76 -8.43
N ALA A 104 -4.18 6.13 -9.59
CA ALA A 104 -2.86 5.66 -9.96
C ALA A 104 -1.84 6.80 -10.14
N ALA A 105 -2.23 7.89 -10.80
CA ALA A 105 -1.34 9.01 -11.08
C ALA A 105 -0.87 9.71 -9.80
N ALA A 106 -1.79 9.97 -8.86
CA ALA A 106 -1.46 10.60 -7.59
C ALA A 106 -0.54 9.73 -6.73
N VAL A 107 -0.80 8.42 -6.68
CA VAL A 107 0.04 7.45 -5.96
C VAL A 107 1.43 7.37 -6.59
N PHE A 108 1.53 7.30 -7.91
CA PHE A 108 2.81 7.22 -8.61
C PHE A 108 3.64 8.50 -8.43
N ASN A 109 3.04 9.68 -8.54
CA ASN A 109 3.73 10.95 -8.26
C ASN A 109 4.25 11.04 -6.82
N ARG A 110 3.47 10.56 -5.85
CA ARG A 110 3.91 10.49 -4.44
C ARG A 110 5.10 9.54 -4.28
N PHE A 111 5.12 8.44 -5.01
CA PHE A 111 6.24 7.49 -5.03
C PHE A 111 7.50 8.11 -5.65
N LEU A 112 7.40 8.78 -6.80
CA LEU A 112 8.55 9.48 -7.40
C LEU A 112 9.14 10.53 -6.45
N ARG A 113 8.28 11.26 -5.73
CA ARG A 113 8.73 12.20 -4.70
C ARG A 113 9.47 11.51 -3.54
N HIS A 114 9.07 10.29 -3.17
CA HIS A 114 9.80 9.53 -2.15
C HIS A 114 11.16 9.04 -2.68
N LEU A 115 11.25 8.63 -3.94
CA LEU A 115 12.52 8.25 -4.54
C LEU A 115 13.50 9.42 -4.59
N ALA A 116 13.02 10.64 -4.87
CA ALA A 116 13.86 11.83 -4.85
C ALA A 116 14.51 12.09 -3.47
N TYR A 117 13.89 11.65 -2.37
CA TYR A 117 14.52 11.72 -1.05
C TYR A 117 15.70 10.76 -0.88
N LEU A 118 15.76 9.68 -1.65
CA LEU A 118 16.89 8.74 -1.64
C LEU A 118 18.09 9.27 -2.42
N GLU A 119 17.92 10.33 -3.21
CA GLU A 119 19.01 11.03 -3.91
C GLU A 119 19.73 12.04 -3.00
N LEU A 120 19.16 12.36 -1.83
CA LEU A 120 19.76 13.25 -0.86
C LEU A 120 20.74 12.47 0.03
N ASP A 121 21.89 13.08 0.33
CA ASP A 121 22.82 12.53 1.30
C ASP A 121 22.16 12.40 2.68
N ALA A 122 22.30 11.23 3.29
CA ALA A 122 21.83 11.01 4.65
C ALA A 122 22.63 11.90 5.61
N ALA A 123 21.94 12.79 6.33
CA ALA A 123 22.54 13.69 7.30
C ALA A 123 21.92 13.50 8.69
N THR A 124 22.77 13.42 9.71
CA THR A 124 22.37 13.41 11.13
C THR A 124 22.65 14.77 11.79
N ALA A 125 23.03 15.77 11.01
CA ALA A 125 23.24 17.12 11.50
C ALA A 125 21.96 17.64 12.18
N PRO A 126 22.08 18.33 13.33
CA PRO A 126 20.91 18.83 14.03
C PRO A 126 20.17 19.82 13.13
N LEU A 127 18.89 19.56 12.90
CA LEU A 127 17.99 20.51 12.22
C LEU A 127 17.62 21.61 13.23
N PRO A 128 18.08 22.86 13.05
CA PRO A 128 17.84 23.95 14.01
C PRO A 128 16.34 24.18 14.26
N GLU A 129 15.49 23.94 13.27
CA GLU A 129 14.03 24.05 13.37
C GLU A 129 13.42 22.93 14.21
N MET A 130 14.09 21.78 14.36
CA MET A 130 13.62 20.67 15.19
C MET A 130 13.85 20.87 16.70
N GLN A 131 14.58 21.92 17.12
CA GLN A 131 14.83 22.21 18.55
C GLN A 131 13.55 22.47 19.36
N TRP A 132 12.45 22.83 18.68
CA TRP A 132 11.14 23.07 19.27
C TRP A 132 10.34 21.79 19.52
N PHE A 133 10.72 20.67 18.90
CA PHE A 133 10.05 19.40 19.09
C PHE A 133 10.73 18.61 20.22
N PRO A 134 9.96 18.17 21.23
CA PRO A 134 10.52 17.35 22.30
C PRO A 134 11.11 16.06 21.67
N PRO A 135 12.32 15.65 22.06
CA PRO A 135 12.98 14.50 21.47
C PRO A 135 12.11 13.25 21.69
N THR A 136 11.74 12.57 20.60
CA THR A 136 11.09 11.26 20.67
C THR A 136 12.12 10.21 21.07
N ARG A 137 12.43 10.17 22.37
CA ARG A 137 13.26 9.19 23.09
C ARG A 137 14.75 9.17 22.69
N ALA A 138 15.63 9.31 23.68
CA ALA A 138 17.03 8.98 23.54
C ALA A 138 17.19 7.47 23.33
N VAL A 139 17.89 7.07 22.27
CA VAL A 139 18.37 5.70 22.10
C VAL A 139 19.67 5.61 22.91
N ALA A 140 19.69 4.69 23.88
CA ALA A 140 20.86 4.37 24.70
C ALA A 140 21.76 3.34 23.99
#